data_AF-A0A7C5Z7E6-F1
#
_entry.id   AF-A0A7C5Z7E6-F1
#
_cell.length_a   1.000
_cell.length_b   1.000
_cell.length_c   1.000
_cell.angle_alpha   90.00
_cell.angle_beta   90.00
_cell.angle_gamma   90.00
#
_symmetry.space_group_name_H-M   'P 1'
#
loop_
_entity.id
_entity.type
_entity.pdbx_description
1 polymer ?
#
loop_
_entity_poly.entity_id
_entity_poly.type
_entity_poly.pdbx_seq_one_letter_code
_entity_poly.pdbx_strand_id
1 'polypeptide(L)'
;MTKETMVSSLRRIFELAVSLPRVALEALRLWWIGQRQAEDYYRCAAQAVELNNPYPAECVWIVSEVMWDEVWQRPQELARRLSRESVVVYISPVQLHRYLFSLRNRWRPFRAEGSCLVLSPLIFPLHYRFAPIYALNCVMMAWLLRSWLPKSLRVRVVCNSPFAWPFLTRLFFPSGKRSPNLARLLYDVIDDFPSFEWAPSYARALEEQFLTKADVVTTGTYELWNMHRVQRPDAEFIQCGVDFELFNRPAGPMPEDLAGLPQPMIGYWVPLVTGWIFGCWRSLLANFRRRLSF
;
A
#
# COMPACT_ATOMS: atom_id res chain seq x y z
N MET A 1 15.13 -43.97 -3.56
CA MET A 1 14.39 -43.25 -2.51
C MET A 1 13.95 -44.28 -1.48
N THR A 2 14.53 -44.29 -0.27
CA THR A 2 14.29 -45.34 0.73
C THR A 2 12.88 -45.22 1.33
N LYS A 3 12.26 -46.36 1.70
CA LYS A 3 10.90 -46.44 2.28
C LYS A 3 10.71 -45.46 3.46
N GLU A 4 11.74 -45.24 4.27
CA GLU A 4 11.72 -44.32 5.41
C GLU A 4 11.56 -42.85 5.01
N THR A 5 12.25 -42.38 3.96
CA THR A 5 12.06 -41.01 3.43
C THR A 5 10.64 -40.78 2.95
N MET A 6 10.03 -41.77 2.27
CA MET A 6 8.66 -41.67 1.76
C MET A 6 7.62 -41.63 2.88
N VAL A 7 7.81 -42.43 3.94
CA VAL A 7 6.96 -42.44 5.13
C VAL A 7 7.09 -41.13 5.92
N SER A 8 8.29 -40.55 6.02
CA SER A 8 8.48 -39.25 6.70
C SER A 8 7.79 -38.09 5.96
N SER A 9 7.82 -38.10 4.63
CA SER A 9 7.15 -37.10 3.79
C SER A 9 5.64 -37.23 3.85
N LEU A 10 5.11 -38.46 3.81
CA LEU A 10 3.67 -38.72 3.97
C LEU A 10 3.17 -38.35 5.37
N ARG A 11 3.97 -38.60 6.41
CA ARG A 11 3.64 -38.19 7.79
C ARG A 11 3.61 -36.66 7.93
N ARG A 12 4.56 -35.93 7.33
CA ARG A 12 4.52 -34.46 7.28
C ARG A 12 3.33 -33.92 6.50
N ILE A 13 2.99 -34.54 5.36
CA ILE A 13 1.80 -34.16 4.57
C ILE A 13 0.52 -34.41 5.37
N PHE A 14 0.45 -35.52 6.10
CA PHE A 14 -0.69 -35.85 6.95
C PHE A 14 -0.79 -34.92 8.17
N GLU A 15 0.33 -34.59 8.82
CA GLU A 15 0.38 -33.60 9.91
C GLU A 15 0.00 -32.18 9.41
N LEU A 16 0.43 -31.80 8.21
CA LEU A 16 -0.04 -30.58 7.54
C LEU A 16 -1.54 -30.64 7.22
N ALA A 17 -2.04 -31.76 6.71
CA ALA A 17 -3.46 -31.96 6.38
C ALA A 17 -4.36 -31.97 7.64
N VAL A 18 -3.87 -32.48 8.77
CA VAL A 18 -4.58 -32.51 10.05
C VAL A 18 -4.49 -31.17 10.79
N SER A 19 -3.44 -30.38 10.57
CA SER A 19 -3.28 -29.03 11.13
C SER A 19 -3.91 -27.93 10.27
N LEU A 20 -4.11 -28.16 8.97
CA LEU A 20 -4.81 -27.27 8.03
C LEU A 20 -6.16 -26.78 8.56
N PRO A 21 -7.03 -27.62 9.17
CA PRO A 21 -8.25 -27.18 9.83
C PRO A 21 -7.98 -26.22 11.00
N ARG A 22 -6.96 -26.48 11.84
CA ARG A 22 -6.61 -25.60 12.98
C ARG A 22 -6.01 -24.28 12.53
N VAL A 23 -5.15 -24.29 11.52
CA VAL A 23 -4.57 -23.08 10.92
C VAL A 23 -5.64 -22.27 10.20
N ALA A 24 -6.56 -22.93 9.49
CA ALA A 24 -7.72 -22.30 8.89
C ALA A 24 -8.68 -21.74 9.94
N LEU A 25 -8.92 -22.47 11.04
CA LEU A 25 -9.73 -22.01 12.17
C LEU A 25 -9.10 -20.82 12.90
N GLU A 26 -7.78 -20.81 13.11
CA GLU A 26 -7.08 -19.66 13.69
C GLU A 26 -7.02 -18.48 12.70
N ALA A 27 -6.84 -18.72 11.41
CA ALA A 27 -6.95 -17.68 10.40
C ALA A 27 -8.37 -17.09 10.32
N LEU A 28 -9.40 -17.94 10.40
CA LEU A 28 -10.81 -17.53 10.48
C LEU A 28 -11.13 -16.84 11.81
N ARG A 29 -10.52 -17.26 12.92
CA ARG A 29 -10.67 -16.64 14.23
C ARG A 29 -10.01 -15.26 14.27
N LEU A 30 -8.78 -15.12 13.76
CA LEU A 30 -8.09 -13.85 13.63
C LEU A 30 -8.79 -12.93 12.63
N TRP A 31 -9.33 -13.50 11.55
CA TRP A 31 -10.20 -12.79 10.61
C TRP A 31 -11.48 -12.31 11.31
N TRP A 32 -12.17 -13.18 12.05
CA TRP A 32 -13.38 -12.86 12.81
C TRP A 32 -13.10 -11.82 13.90
N ILE A 33 -11.96 -11.92 14.60
CA ILE A 33 -11.48 -10.90 15.53
C ILE A 33 -11.32 -9.60 14.76
N GLY A 34 -10.67 -9.59 13.59
CA GLY A 34 -10.53 -8.44 12.72
C GLY A 34 -11.85 -7.86 12.20
N GLN A 35 -12.87 -8.70 11.97
CA GLN A 35 -14.22 -8.29 11.58
C GLN A 35 -15.05 -7.74 12.75
N ARG A 36 -14.95 -8.34 13.95
CA ARG A 36 -15.53 -7.77 15.18
C ARG A 36 -14.89 -6.44 15.54
N GLN A 37 -13.58 -6.39 15.37
CA GLN A 37 -12.84 -5.17 15.38
C GLN A 37 -13.37 -4.19 14.33
N ALA A 38 -13.77 -4.65 13.14
CA ALA A 38 -14.49 -3.84 12.14
C ALA A 38 -15.88 -3.37 12.56
N GLU A 39 -16.63 -4.15 13.33
CA GLU A 39 -17.86 -3.68 14.00
C GLU A 39 -17.58 -2.61 15.06
N ASP A 40 -16.54 -2.80 15.88
CA ASP A 40 -16.05 -1.76 16.79
C ASP A 40 -15.51 -0.54 15.99
N TYR A 41 -14.98 -0.74 14.78
CA TYR A 41 -14.59 0.31 13.83
C TYR A 41 -15.80 1.06 13.27
N TYR A 42 -16.95 0.42 13.00
CA TYR A 42 -18.18 1.16 12.63
C TYR A 42 -18.66 2.06 13.77
N ARG A 43 -18.53 1.61 15.02
CA ARG A 43 -18.88 2.43 16.20
C ARG A 43 -17.92 3.61 16.39
N CYS A 44 -16.61 3.38 16.24
CA CYS A 44 -15.61 4.44 16.36
C CYS A 44 -15.62 5.40 15.14
N ALA A 45 -15.89 4.88 13.94
CA ALA A 45 -16.06 5.67 12.74
C ALA A 45 -17.32 6.52 12.81
N ALA A 46 -18.45 5.96 13.26
CA ALA A 46 -19.66 6.73 13.56
C ALA A 46 -19.37 7.87 14.55
N GLN A 47 -18.58 7.62 15.60
CA GLN A 47 -18.16 8.67 16.54
C GLN A 47 -17.22 9.72 15.92
N ALA A 48 -16.23 9.32 15.12
CA ALA A 48 -15.30 10.26 14.45
C ALA A 48 -15.99 11.08 13.35
N VAL A 49 -16.98 10.49 12.70
CA VAL A 49 -17.85 11.09 11.69
C VAL A 49 -18.86 12.05 12.33
N GLU A 50 -19.45 11.68 13.49
CA GLU A 50 -20.28 12.57 14.33
C GLU A 50 -19.51 13.80 14.81
N LEU A 51 -18.21 13.67 15.11
CA LEU A 51 -17.41 14.76 15.67
C LEU A 51 -17.04 15.88 14.67
N ASN A 52 -17.03 15.62 13.35
CA ASN A 52 -16.50 16.59 12.38
C ASN A 52 -17.37 16.95 11.17
N ASN A 53 -18.40 16.17 10.78
CA ASN A 53 -19.52 16.49 9.86
C ASN A 53 -20.04 15.16 9.27
N PRO A 54 -21.25 14.68 9.63
CA PRO A 54 -21.54 13.26 9.57
C PRO A 54 -21.60 12.65 8.17
N TYR A 55 -21.83 13.42 7.10
CA TYR A 55 -21.57 12.95 5.73
C TYR A 55 -21.44 14.20 4.84
N PRO A 56 -20.24 14.66 4.48
CA PRO A 56 -20.15 15.62 3.40
C PRO A 56 -20.76 14.98 2.16
N ALA A 57 -21.46 15.76 1.32
CA ALA A 57 -22.03 15.23 0.08
C ALA A 57 -20.97 14.55 -0.81
N GLU A 58 -19.70 14.90 -0.60
CA GLU A 58 -18.56 14.32 -1.27
C GLU A 58 -17.34 14.17 -0.33
N CYS A 59 -16.60 13.06 -0.44
CA CYS A 59 -15.31 12.87 0.26
C CYS A 59 -14.24 12.29 -0.67
N VAL A 60 -12.98 12.23 -0.19
CA VAL A 60 -11.86 11.67 -0.93
C VAL A 60 -11.44 10.34 -0.30
N TRP A 61 -11.31 9.30 -1.09
CA TRP A 61 -10.73 8.03 -0.68
C TRP A 61 -9.35 7.88 -1.30
N ILE A 62 -8.33 7.60 -0.49
CA ILE A 62 -6.99 7.29 -0.96
C ILE A 62 -6.72 5.83 -0.69
N VAL A 63 -6.75 5.01 -1.74
CA VAL A 63 -6.46 3.58 -1.67
C VAL A 63 -4.98 3.35 -1.94
N SER A 64 -4.26 2.86 -0.93
CA SER A 64 -2.81 2.84 -0.95
C SER A 64 -2.23 1.45 -0.67
N GLU A 65 -1.19 1.07 -1.44
CA GLU A 65 -0.31 -0.07 -1.09
C GLU A 65 0.59 0.27 0.11
N VAL A 66 0.91 1.56 0.28
CA VAL A 66 1.77 2.05 1.34
C VAL A 66 0.95 2.20 2.61
N MET A 67 1.34 1.51 3.68
CA MET A 67 0.62 1.61 4.95
C MET A 67 0.86 2.97 5.62
N TRP A 68 -0.11 3.43 6.42
CA TRP A 68 0.04 4.69 7.15
C TRP A 68 1.26 4.70 8.09
N ASP A 69 1.52 3.58 8.77
CA ASP A 69 2.60 3.46 9.77
C ASP A 69 3.97 3.07 9.18
N GLU A 70 4.10 3.03 7.84
CA GLU A 70 5.34 2.75 7.12
C GLU A 70 6.21 4.00 6.91
N VAL A 71 7.24 3.88 6.07
CA VAL A 71 8.03 5.02 5.60
C VAL A 71 7.08 6.05 5.00
N TRP A 72 7.20 7.29 5.48
CA TRP A 72 6.37 8.40 5.01
C TRP A 72 6.68 8.71 3.55
N GLN A 73 5.65 8.72 2.71
CA GLN A 73 5.77 8.88 1.28
C GLN A 73 4.66 9.81 0.74
N ARG A 74 4.64 9.95 -0.59
CA ARG A 74 3.67 10.75 -1.34
C ARG A 74 2.20 10.50 -0.97
N PRO A 75 1.67 9.26 -0.87
CA PRO A 75 0.24 9.06 -0.60
C PRO A 75 -0.18 9.56 0.78
N GLN A 76 0.68 9.45 1.81
CA GLN A 76 0.38 9.99 3.13
C GLN A 76 0.39 11.52 3.14
N GLU A 77 1.35 12.15 2.45
CA GLU A 77 1.37 13.62 2.34
C GLU A 77 0.17 14.15 1.54
N LEU A 78 -0.23 13.44 0.48
CA LEU A 78 -1.45 13.75 -0.28
C LEU A 78 -2.67 13.70 0.64
N ALA A 79 -2.79 12.65 1.46
CA ALA A 79 -3.88 12.52 2.43
C ALA A 79 -3.91 13.67 3.43
N ARG A 80 -2.76 14.01 4.01
CA ARG A 80 -2.60 15.07 5.00
C ARG A 80 -2.91 16.47 4.44
N ARG A 81 -2.61 16.70 3.16
CA ARG A 81 -2.90 17.98 2.51
C ARG A 81 -4.38 18.08 2.10
N LEU A 82 -4.93 17.05 1.48
CA LEU A 82 -6.33 17.01 1.09
C LEU A 82 -7.27 17.05 2.29
N SER A 83 -6.84 16.53 3.45
CA SER A 83 -7.64 16.57 4.68
C SER A 83 -7.87 17.99 5.22
N ARG A 84 -7.13 18.99 4.73
CA ARG A 84 -7.37 20.40 5.08
C ARG A 84 -8.63 20.96 4.44
N GLU A 85 -9.06 20.39 3.33
CA GLU A 85 -10.16 20.90 2.49
C GLU A 85 -11.32 19.92 2.34
N SER A 86 -11.12 18.65 2.69
CA SER A 86 -12.11 17.58 2.52
C SER A 86 -11.93 16.50 3.57
N VAL A 87 -12.98 15.74 3.83
CA VAL A 87 -12.81 14.48 4.58
C VAL A 87 -12.07 13.49 3.69
N VAL A 88 -10.95 12.97 4.18
CA VAL A 88 -10.13 11.97 3.49
C VAL A 88 -10.25 10.64 4.23
N VAL A 89 -10.51 9.57 3.50
CA VAL A 89 -10.41 8.19 4.01
C VAL A 89 -9.19 7.53 3.36
N TYR A 90 -8.11 7.38 4.12
CA TYR A 90 -6.90 6.68 3.69
C TYR A 90 -7.05 5.19 3.95
N ILE A 91 -7.09 4.37 2.90
CA ILE A 91 -7.39 2.95 2.95
C ILE A 91 -6.14 2.18 2.57
N SER A 92 -5.49 1.53 3.56
CA SER A 92 -4.30 0.71 3.33
C SER A 92 -4.45 -0.70 3.91
N PRO A 93 -4.85 -1.69 3.09
CA PRO A 93 -4.98 -3.08 3.53
C PRO A 93 -3.68 -3.65 4.09
N VAL A 94 -3.77 -4.39 5.19
CA VAL A 94 -2.63 -4.99 5.89
C VAL A 94 -2.78 -6.50 5.88
N GLN A 95 -1.80 -7.18 5.28
CA GLN A 95 -1.77 -8.64 5.35
C GLN A 95 -1.57 -9.10 6.80
N LEU A 96 -2.38 -10.05 7.26
CA LEU A 96 -2.43 -10.51 8.65
C LEU A 96 -1.05 -10.89 9.22
N HIS A 97 -0.18 -11.49 8.41
CA HIS A 97 1.17 -11.85 8.86
C HIS A 97 2.05 -10.62 9.17
N ARG A 98 1.88 -9.49 8.47
CA ARG A 98 2.60 -8.24 8.79
C ARG A 98 2.16 -7.68 10.13
N TYR A 99 0.88 -7.77 10.46
CA TYR A 99 0.39 -7.44 11.80
C TYR A 99 1.04 -8.33 12.87
N LEU A 100 1.01 -9.65 12.69
CA LEU A 100 1.52 -10.61 13.67
C LEU A 100 3.05 -10.48 13.91
N PHE A 101 3.82 -10.24 12.86
CA PHE A 101 5.30 -10.31 12.93
C PHE A 101 6.01 -8.97 12.93
N SER A 102 5.41 -7.90 12.40
CA SER A 102 6.13 -6.63 12.16
C SER A 102 5.46 -5.41 12.77
N LEU A 103 4.12 -5.40 12.87
CA LEU A 103 3.37 -4.19 13.21
C LEU A 103 2.58 -4.30 14.52
N ARG A 104 2.68 -5.40 15.26
CA ARG A 104 1.85 -5.74 16.44
C ARG A 104 1.36 -4.55 17.28
N ASN A 105 2.26 -3.71 17.80
CA ASN A 105 1.90 -2.57 18.66
C ASN A 105 1.74 -1.24 17.90
N ARG A 106 2.17 -1.16 16.64
CA ARG A 106 2.15 0.06 15.81
C ARG A 106 0.88 0.14 14.97
N TRP A 107 0.42 -0.99 14.46
CA TRP A 107 -0.77 -1.08 13.64
C TRP A 107 -1.96 -0.58 14.45
N ARG A 108 -2.66 0.38 13.85
CA ARG A 108 -4.02 0.69 14.25
C ARG A 108 -4.94 0.45 13.06
N PRO A 109 -6.03 -0.27 13.28
CA PRO A 109 -7.02 -0.55 12.25
C PRO A 109 -7.79 0.67 11.77
N PHE A 110 -8.00 1.62 12.69
CA PHE A 110 -8.64 2.88 12.45
C PHE A 110 -7.90 3.95 13.24
N ARG A 111 -7.71 5.11 12.62
CA ARG A 111 -7.19 6.32 13.28
C ARG A 111 -7.87 7.53 12.68
N ALA A 112 -8.28 8.48 13.53
CA ALA A 112 -8.68 9.80 13.08
C ALA A 112 -7.53 10.78 13.36
N GLU A 113 -7.03 11.44 12.32
CA GLU A 113 -6.08 12.56 12.39
C GLU A 113 -6.76 13.80 11.79
N GLY A 114 -7.58 14.48 12.60
CA GLY A 114 -8.46 15.55 12.13
C GLY A 114 -9.49 15.02 11.12
N SER A 115 -9.50 15.58 9.92
CA SER A 115 -10.36 15.14 8.81
C SER A 115 -9.74 14.02 7.97
N CYS A 116 -8.56 13.50 8.34
CA CYS A 116 -7.97 12.32 7.74
C CYS A 116 -8.31 11.08 8.56
N LEU A 117 -9.18 10.24 8.01
CA LEU A 117 -9.58 8.96 8.58
C LEU A 117 -8.73 7.85 7.96
N VAL A 118 -7.86 7.23 8.74
CA VAL A 118 -7.03 6.11 8.30
C VAL A 118 -7.76 4.82 8.60
N LEU A 119 -7.98 4.02 7.57
CA LEU A 119 -8.56 2.68 7.62
C LEU A 119 -7.50 1.66 7.15
N SER A 120 -7.18 0.70 8.00
CA SER A 120 -6.13 -0.30 7.75
C SER A 120 -6.68 -1.73 7.85
N PRO A 121 -7.55 -2.19 6.93
CA PRO A 121 -8.24 -3.46 7.05
C PRO A 121 -7.28 -4.65 7.03
N LEU A 122 -7.54 -5.67 7.84
CA LEU A 122 -6.78 -6.92 7.76
C LEU A 122 -7.27 -7.76 6.58
N ILE A 123 -6.33 -8.20 5.76
CA ILE A 123 -6.55 -9.14 4.65
C ILE A 123 -5.78 -10.43 4.87
N PHE A 124 -6.24 -11.53 4.27
CA PHE A 124 -5.57 -12.82 4.40
C PHE A 124 -4.13 -12.76 3.87
N PRO A 125 -3.19 -13.48 4.52
CA PRO A 125 -1.81 -13.55 4.08
C PRO A 125 -1.71 -14.24 2.71
N LEU A 126 -0.54 -14.13 2.07
CA LEU A 126 -0.29 -14.73 0.75
C LEU A 126 -1.15 -14.11 -0.37
N HIS A 127 -1.58 -12.86 -0.16
CA HIS A 127 -2.45 -12.11 -1.07
C HIS A 127 -1.90 -12.07 -2.50
N TYR A 128 -0.59 -11.87 -2.67
CA TYR A 128 0.05 -11.82 -3.98
C TYR A 128 0.50 -13.19 -4.51
N ARG A 129 0.43 -14.26 -3.70
CA ARG A 129 0.95 -15.58 -4.06
C ARG A 129 -0.10 -16.52 -4.61
N PHE A 130 -1.34 -16.42 -4.12
CA PHE A 130 -2.42 -17.33 -4.49
C PHE A 130 -3.64 -16.57 -4.99
N ALA A 131 -3.98 -16.75 -6.27
CA ALA A 131 -5.11 -16.06 -6.92
C ALA A 131 -6.48 -16.26 -6.20
N PRO A 132 -6.81 -17.43 -5.63
CA PRO A 132 -8.05 -17.57 -4.86
C PRO A 132 -8.07 -16.70 -3.59
N ILE A 133 -6.94 -16.59 -2.88
CA ILE A 133 -6.83 -15.72 -1.69
C ILE A 133 -6.90 -14.25 -2.12
N TYR A 134 -6.24 -13.88 -3.22
CA TYR A 134 -6.35 -12.56 -3.81
C TYR A 134 -7.80 -12.17 -4.10
N ALA A 135 -8.54 -13.05 -4.78
CA ALA A 135 -9.94 -12.86 -5.12
C ALA A 135 -10.83 -12.74 -3.87
N LEU A 136 -10.61 -13.59 -2.86
CA LEU A 136 -11.33 -13.53 -1.58
C LEU A 136 -11.10 -12.19 -0.86
N ASN A 137 -9.85 -11.77 -0.74
CA ASN A 137 -9.50 -10.47 -0.15
C ASN A 137 -10.17 -9.32 -0.91
N CYS A 138 -10.22 -9.37 -2.24
CA CYS A 138 -10.89 -8.34 -3.04
C CYS A 138 -12.40 -8.30 -2.79
N VAL A 139 -13.07 -9.45 -2.65
CA VAL A 139 -14.50 -9.52 -2.31
C VAL A 139 -14.76 -8.93 -0.93
N MET A 140 -13.95 -9.30 0.06
CA MET A 140 -14.07 -8.78 1.42
C MET A 140 -13.83 -7.28 1.51
N MET A 141 -12.80 -6.77 0.81
CA MET A 141 -12.51 -5.34 0.74
C MET A 141 -13.66 -4.57 0.12
N ALA A 142 -14.22 -5.05 -0.99
CA ALA A 142 -15.37 -4.42 -1.62
C ALA A 142 -16.61 -4.44 -0.71
N TRP A 143 -16.85 -5.54 0.02
CA TRP A 143 -17.94 -5.64 0.99
C TRP A 143 -17.78 -4.65 2.16
N LEU A 144 -16.59 -4.59 2.75
CA LEU A 144 -16.27 -3.66 3.83
C LEU A 144 -16.50 -2.21 3.38
N LEU A 145 -15.84 -1.81 2.30
CA LEU A 145 -15.93 -0.43 1.80
C LEU A 145 -17.34 -0.06 1.35
N ARG A 146 -18.14 -1.01 0.86
CA ARG A 146 -19.54 -0.75 0.47
C ARG A 146 -20.39 -0.26 1.65
N SER A 147 -20.12 -0.73 2.85
CA SER A 147 -20.85 -0.25 4.04
C SER A 147 -20.39 1.12 4.54
N TRP A 148 -19.23 1.62 4.07
CA TRP A 148 -18.77 3.00 4.23
C TRP A 148 -19.26 3.94 3.12
N LEU A 149 -20.07 3.44 2.19
CA LEU A 149 -20.52 4.17 1.01
C LEU A 149 -22.05 4.27 0.98
N PRO A 150 -22.67 5.12 1.84
CA PRO A 150 -24.11 5.33 1.81
C PRO A 150 -24.54 5.92 0.46
N LYS A 151 -25.80 5.68 0.07
CA LYS A 151 -26.30 6.05 -1.27
C LYS A 151 -26.16 7.53 -1.59
N SER A 152 -26.22 8.41 -0.60
CA SER A 152 -26.09 9.87 -0.74
C SER A 152 -24.65 10.36 -0.89
N LEU A 153 -23.65 9.55 -0.52
CA LEU A 153 -22.24 9.96 -0.52
C LEU A 153 -21.63 9.78 -1.91
N ARG A 154 -21.00 10.84 -2.42
CA ARG A 154 -20.12 10.75 -3.58
C ARG A 154 -18.65 10.67 -3.13
N VAL A 155 -17.83 9.93 -3.86
CA VAL A 155 -16.42 9.73 -3.53
C VAL A 155 -15.53 10.01 -4.74
N ARG A 156 -14.47 10.79 -4.51
CA ARG A 156 -13.31 10.87 -5.39
C ARG A 156 -12.29 9.87 -4.90
N VAL A 157 -11.94 8.90 -5.73
CA VAL A 157 -10.96 7.86 -5.38
C VAL A 157 -9.63 8.22 -6.01
N VAL A 158 -8.59 8.33 -5.19
CA VAL A 158 -7.19 8.27 -5.60
C VAL A 158 -6.69 6.88 -5.26
N CYS A 159 -6.07 6.20 -6.20
CA CYS A 159 -5.46 4.91 -5.97
C CYS A 159 -4.05 4.91 -6.49
N ASN A 160 -3.11 4.30 -5.77
CA ASN A 160 -1.72 4.21 -6.22
C ASN A 160 -1.25 2.78 -6.52
N SER A 161 -2.14 1.80 -6.41
CA SER A 161 -1.82 0.39 -6.58
C SER A 161 -2.71 -0.26 -7.65
N PRO A 162 -2.13 -0.98 -8.64
CA PRO A 162 -2.92 -1.74 -9.59
C PRO A 162 -3.67 -2.91 -8.91
N PHE A 163 -3.21 -3.36 -7.74
CA PHE A 163 -3.81 -4.47 -6.99
C PHE A 163 -5.16 -4.11 -6.37
N ALA A 164 -5.47 -2.81 -6.26
CA ALA A 164 -6.79 -2.39 -5.82
C ALA A 164 -7.86 -2.51 -6.90
N TRP A 165 -7.46 -2.57 -8.17
CA TRP A 165 -8.38 -2.52 -9.31
C TRP A 165 -9.50 -3.57 -9.23
N PRO A 166 -9.26 -4.85 -8.86
CA PRO A 166 -10.33 -5.84 -8.79
C PRO A 166 -11.37 -5.61 -7.71
N PHE A 167 -11.02 -4.99 -6.58
CA PHE A 167 -12.03 -4.65 -5.57
C PHE A 167 -12.71 -3.31 -5.86
N LEU A 168 -11.99 -2.34 -6.47
CA LEU A 168 -12.59 -1.10 -6.96
C LEU A 168 -13.62 -1.38 -8.07
N THR A 169 -13.32 -2.35 -8.95
CA THR A 169 -14.26 -2.83 -9.98
C THR A 169 -15.52 -3.43 -9.34
N ARG A 170 -15.37 -4.27 -8.31
CA ARG A 170 -16.54 -4.84 -7.59
C ARG A 170 -17.37 -3.77 -6.88
N LEU A 171 -16.72 -2.74 -6.33
CA LEU A 171 -17.39 -1.70 -5.57
C LEU A 171 -18.10 -0.68 -6.47
N PHE A 172 -17.42 -0.20 -7.51
CA PHE A 172 -17.88 0.91 -8.34
C PHE A 172 -18.34 0.50 -9.74
N PHE A 173 -18.12 -0.74 -10.16
CA PHE A 173 -18.54 -1.26 -11.47
C PHE A 173 -19.19 -2.67 -11.38
N PRO A 174 -20.12 -2.93 -10.44
CA PRO A 174 -20.63 -4.30 -10.18
C PRO A 174 -21.35 -4.96 -11.37
N SER A 175 -21.82 -4.17 -12.34
CA SER A 175 -22.44 -4.64 -13.59
C SER A 175 -21.69 -4.15 -14.84
N GLY A 176 -20.42 -3.77 -14.68
CA GLY A 176 -19.63 -3.08 -15.71
C GLY A 176 -19.99 -1.60 -15.90
N LYS A 177 -21.08 -1.13 -15.28
CA LYS A 177 -21.51 0.28 -15.28
C LYS A 177 -20.98 1.02 -14.05
N ARG A 178 -20.53 2.26 -14.26
CA ARG A 178 -20.04 3.13 -13.18
C ARG A 178 -21.15 3.41 -12.16
N SER A 179 -20.84 3.21 -10.89
CA SER A 179 -21.68 3.57 -9.75
C SER A 179 -21.84 5.10 -9.65
N PRO A 180 -23.04 5.61 -9.35
CA PRO A 180 -23.26 7.05 -9.14
C PRO A 180 -22.48 7.61 -7.95
N ASN A 181 -22.09 6.75 -7.00
CA ASN A 181 -21.26 7.15 -5.87
C ASN A 181 -19.83 7.51 -6.30
N LEU A 182 -19.31 6.99 -7.42
CA LEU A 182 -17.97 7.29 -7.88
C LEU A 182 -17.95 8.61 -8.67
N ALA A 183 -17.57 9.70 -8.02
CA ALA A 183 -17.46 11.02 -8.66
C ALA A 183 -16.28 11.07 -9.63
N ARG A 184 -15.11 10.63 -9.19
CA ARG A 184 -13.87 10.56 -9.99
C ARG A 184 -13.00 9.40 -9.53
N LEU A 185 -12.23 8.86 -10.46
CA LEU A 185 -11.24 7.82 -10.25
C LEU A 185 -9.89 8.27 -10.79
N LEU A 186 -8.94 8.51 -9.90
CA LEU A 186 -7.57 8.90 -10.21
C LEU A 186 -6.64 7.72 -9.91
N TYR A 187 -5.73 7.43 -10.84
CA TYR A 187 -4.65 6.48 -10.64
C TYR A 187 -3.31 7.24 -10.57
N ASP A 188 -2.72 7.30 -9.38
CA ASP A 188 -1.43 7.95 -9.11
C ASP A 188 -0.32 6.87 -9.16
N VAL A 189 0.35 6.75 -10.30
CA VAL A 189 1.41 5.76 -10.51
C VAL A 189 2.66 6.23 -9.77
N ILE A 190 2.88 5.64 -8.59
CA ILE A 190 4.01 5.99 -7.72
C ILE A 190 5.20 5.03 -7.85
N ASP A 191 4.99 3.85 -8.43
CA ASP A 191 6.01 2.83 -8.61
C ASP A 191 5.60 1.88 -9.75
N ASP A 192 6.55 1.12 -10.27
CA ASP A 192 6.33 0.05 -11.23
C ASP A 192 6.01 -1.26 -10.48
N PHE A 193 4.91 -1.24 -9.72
CA PHE A 193 4.45 -2.37 -8.90
C PHE A 193 4.44 -3.72 -9.62
N PRO A 194 4.04 -3.83 -10.90
CA PRO A 194 4.04 -5.12 -11.57
C PRO A 194 5.44 -5.63 -11.98
N SER A 195 6.51 -4.84 -11.85
CA SER A 195 7.89 -5.28 -12.10
C SER A 195 8.58 -5.87 -10.87
N PHE A 196 7.96 -5.78 -9.68
CA PHE A 196 8.52 -6.38 -8.49
C PHE A 196 8.52 -7.92 -8.56
N GLU A 197 9.55 -8.55 -8.02
CA GLU A 197 9.69 -10.02 -8.00
C GLU A 197 8.53 -10.74 -7.30
N TRP A 198 7.94 -10.10 -6.29
CA TRP A 198 6.79 -10.63 -5.55
C TRP A 198 5.45 -10.41 -6.25
N ALA A 199 5.40 -9.59 -7.30
CA ALA A 199 4.15 -9.24 -7.96
C ALA A 199 3.54 -10.47 -8.64
N PRO A 200 2.21 -10.64 -8.57
CA PRO A 200 1.54 -11.71 -9.31
C PRO A 200 1.79 -11.57 -10.82
N SER A 201 1.85 -12.68 -11.55
CA SER A 201 2.08 -12.67 -13.01
C SER A 201 1.03 -11.88 -13.81
N TYR A 202 -0.16 -11.67 -13.25
CA TYR A 202 -1.24 -10.87 -13.84
C TYR A 202 -1.21 -9.39 -13.43
N ALA A 203 -0.20 -8.94 -12.67
CA ALA A 203 -0.12 -7.57 -12.16
C ALA A 203 -0.12 -6.53 -13.29
N ARG A 204 0.60 -6.79 -14.39
CA ARG A 204 0.67 -5.88 -15.55
C ARG A 204 -0.70 -5.71 -16.22
N ALA A 205 -1.44 -6.81 -16.35
CA ALA A 205 -2.80 -6.78 -16.90
C ALA A 205 -3.78 -6.00 -16.00
N LEU A 206 -3.59 -6.04 -14.67
CA LEU A 206 -4.40 -5.22 -13.76
C LEU A 206 -4.11 -3.74 -13.94
N GLU A 207 -2.84 -3.37 -14.07
CA GLU A 207 -2.42 -1.99 -14.33
C GLU A 207 -2.97 -1.47 -15.65
N GLU A 208 -2.85 -2.24 -16.73
CA GLU A 208 -3.38 -1.86 -18.05
C GLU A 208 -4.90 -1.63 -18.02
N GLN A 209 -5.64 -2.48 -17.32
CA GLN A 209 -7.08 -2.31 -17.14
C GLN A 209 -7.40 -1.05 -16.33
N PHE A 210 -6.62 -0.78 -15.28
CA PHE A 210 -6.84 0.39 -14.45
C PHE A 210 -6.50 1.68 -15.20
N LEU A 211 -5.37 1.73 -15.90
CA LEU A 211 -5.00 2.83 -16.80
C LEU A 211 -6.11 3.11 -17.82
N THR A 212 -6.79 2.08 -18.32
CA THR A 212 -7.90 2.27 -19.27
C THR A 212 -9.15 2.86 -18.62
N LYS A 213 -9.36 2.65 -17.32
CA LYS A 213 -10.61 3.00 -16.61
C LYS A 213 -10.52 4.25 -15.74
N ALA A 214 -9.32 4.67 -15.34
CA ALA A 214 -9.11 5.88 -14.56
C ALA A 214 -9.53 7.13 -15.36
N ASP A 215 -10.20 8.07 -14.69
CA ASP A 215 -10.53 9.37 -15.28
C ASP A 215 -9.27 10.24 -15.43
N VAL A 216 -8.39 10.17 -14.44
CA VAL A 216 -7.14 10.94 -14.37
C VAL A 216 -6.00 9.99 -14.03
N VAL A 217 -4.85 10.19 -14.67
CA VAL A 217 -3.62 9.45 -14.38
C VAL A 217 -2.53 10.46 -14.05
N THR A 218 -1.87 10.27 -12.92
CA THR A 218 -0.71 11.05 -12.51
C THR A 218 0.47 10.12 -12.29
N THR A 219 1.69 10.62 -12.45
CA THR A 219 2.90 9.85 -12.12
C THR A 219 3.83 10.64 -11.21
N GLY A 220 4.55 9.92 -10.34
CA GLY A 220 5.52 10.51 -9.41
C GLY A 220 6.90 10.81 -10.01
N THR A 221 7.28 10.09 -11.08
CA THR A 221 8.57 10.24 -11.77
C THR A 221 8.38 10.40 -13.28
N TYR A 222 9.41 10.95 -13.93
CA TYR A 222 9.43 11.12 -15.38
C TYR A 222 9.51 9.77 -16.11
N GLU A 223 10.23 8.80 -15.54
CA GLU A 223 10.36 7.45 -16.08
C GLU A 223 9.01 6.73 -16.12
N LEU A 224 8.24 6.79 -15.02
CA LEU A 224 6.90 6.23 -14.95
C LEU A 224 5.95 6.92 -15.95
N TRP A 225 6.04 8.26 -16.07
CA TRP A 225 5.29 8.97 -17.11
C TRP A 225 5.63 8.45 -18.50
N ASN A 226 6.92 8.34 -18.81
CA ASN A 226 7.40 7.90 -20.12
C ASN A 226 6.98 6.45 -20.44
N MET A 227 6.88 5.58 -19.44
CA MET A 227 6.38 4.20 -19.59
C MET A 227 4.92 4.16 -20.02
N HIS A 228 4.09 5.06 -19.48
CA HIS A 228 2.63 5.02 -19.69
C HIS A 228 2.12 6.01 -20.74
N ARG A 229 2.92 7.00 -21.18
CA ARG A 229 2.48 8.08 -22.10
C ARG A 229 1.91 7.62 -23.43
N VAL A 230 2.25 6.43 -23.92
CA VAL A 230 1.68 5.87 -25.16
C VAL A 230 0.23 5.43 -24.93
N GLN A 231 -0.05 4.80 -23.78
CA GLN A 231 -1.40 4.36 -23.41
C GLN A 231 -2.24 5.50 -22.83
N ARG A 232 -1.61 6.41 -22.08
CA ARG A 232 -2.21 7.57 -21.41
C ARG A 232 -1.42 8.84 -21.76
N PRO A 233 -1.57 9.38 -22.99
CA PRO A 233 -0.90 10.62 -23.39
C PRO A 233 -1.36 11.84 -22.59
N ASP A 234 -2.52 11.73 -21.94
CA ASP A 234 -3.11 12.70 -21.03
C ASP A 234 -2.61 12.55 -19.57
N ALA A 235 -1.71 11.59 -19.29
CA ALA A 235 -1.15 11.43 -17.96
C ALA A 235 -0.30 12.64 -17.56
N GLU A 236 -0.53 13.15 -16.35
CA GLU A 236 0.21 14.29 -15.81
C GLU A 236 1.39 13.84 -14.96
N PHE A 237 2.58 14.35 -15.29
CA PHE A 237 3.77 14.16 -14.46
C PHE A 237 3.76 15.16 -13.29
N ILE A 238 3.53 14.66 -12.07
CA ILE A 238 3.51 15.46 -10.84
C ILE A 238 4.63 14.97 -9.93
N GLN A 239 5.76 15.68 -9.98
CA GLN A 239 6.96 15.37 -9.21
C GLN A 239 6.68 15.14 -7.72
N CYS A 240 7.40 14.18 -7.14
CA CYS A 240 7.49 14.05 -5.69
C CYS A 240 8.13 15.32 -5.10
N GLY A 241 7.48 15.89 -4.09
CA GLY A 241 8.01 17.00 -3.30
C GLY A 241 8.52 16.53 -1.95
N VAL A 242 9.28 17.39 -1.28
CA VAL A 242 9.69 17.24 0.12
C VAL A 242 9.09 18.37 0.95
N ASP A 243 9.11 18.22 2.27
CA ASP A 243 8.80 19.34 3.16
C ASP A 243 9.90 20.40 3.04
N PHE A 244 9.62 21.45 2.27
CA PHE A 244 10.59 22.51 2.00
C PHE A 244 11.12 23.16 3.28
N GLU A 245 10.26 23.43 4.26
CA GLU A 245 10.67 24.07 5.52
C GLU A 245 11.51 23.14 6.40
N LEU A 246 11.34 21.83 6.27
CA LEU A 246 12.20 20.86 6.95
C LEU A 246 13.60 20.78 6.30
N PHE A 247 13.66 20.75 4.97
CA PHE A 247 14.90 20.52 4.22
C PHE A 247 15.67 21.79 3.85
N ASN A 248 15.03 22.96 3.87
CA ASN A 248 15.66 24.26 3.62
C ASN A 248 16.24 24.89 4.90
N ARG A 249 16.62 24.07 5.88
CA ARG A 249 17.26 24.53 7.12
C ARG A 249 18.77 24.58 6.92
N PRO A 250 19.47 25.60 7.48
CA PRO A 250 20.93 25.62 7.46
C PRO A 250 21.49 24.34 8.07
N ALA A 251 22.54 23.80 7.47
CA ALA A 251 23.26 22.67 8.06
C ALA A 251 23.74 23.08 9.47
N GLY A 252 23.42 22.25 10.46
CA GLY A 252 23.96 22.39 11.80
C GLY A 252 25.46 22.05 11.87
N PRO A 253 26.06 22.09 13.07
CA PRO A 253 27.42 21.57 13.26
C PRO A 253 27.50 20.09 12.85
N MET A 254 28.69 19.65 12.41
CA MET A 254 28.94 18.25 12.09
C MET A 254 28.57 17.36 13.29
N PRO A 255 27.72 16.34 13.10
CA PRO A 255 27.46 15.35 14.13
C PRO A 255 28.75 14.67 14.62
N GLU A 256 28.86 14.45 15.94
CA GLU A 256 30.08 13.89 16.56
C GLU A 256 30.46 12.51 15.99
N ASP A 257 29.46 11.70 15.63
CA ASP A 257 29.62 10.37 15.04
C ASP A 257 30.16 10.40 13.60
N LEU A 258 30.05 11.54 12.90
CA LEU A 258 30.61 11.75 11.57
C LEU A 258 31.98 12.44 11.61
N ALA A 259 32.32 13.16 12.68
CA ALA A 259 33.51 14.00 12.76
C ALA A 259 34.84 13.22 12.60
N GLY A 260 34.88 11.96 13.04
CA GLY A 260 36.07 11.10 12.93
C GLY A 260 36.20 10.32 11.62
N LEU A 261 35.23 10.43 10.69
CA LEU A 261 35.22 9.62 9.48
C LEU A 261 36.20 10.16 8.40
N PRO A 262 36.92 9.27 7.69
CA PRO A 262 37.82 9.68 6.60
C PRO A 262 37.07 10.44 5.50
N GLN A 263 37.69 11.50 4.98
CA GLN A 263 37.15 12.32 3.90
C GLN A 263 37.70 11.90 2.52
N PRO A 264 36.91 12.06 1.43
CA PRO A 264 35.53 12.57 1.39
C PRO A 264 34.49 11.55 1.87
N MET A 265 33.48 12.01 2.62
CA MET A 265 32.32 11.19 2.98
C MET A 265 31.31 11.13 1.84
N ILE A 266 30.91 9.90 1.47
CA ILE A 266 29.81 9.68 0.53
C ILE A 266 28.69 8.95 1.28
N GLY A 267 27.58 9.65 1.50
CA GLY A 267 26.39 9.11 2.16
C GLY A 267 25.45 8.41 1.18
N TYR A 268 24.74 7.39 1.65
CA TYR A 268 23.68 6.72 0.89
C TYR A 268 22.48 6.47 1.78
N TRP A 269 21.30 6.90 1.31
CA TRP A 269 20.06 6.73 2.05
C TRP A 269 19.03 6.03 1.19
N VAL A 270 18.59 4.85 1.60
CA VAL A 270 17.52 4.09 0.92
C VAL A 270 16.55 3.48 1.94
N PRO A 271 15.25 3.44 1.62
CA PRO A 271 14.26 2.83 2.49
C PRO A 271 14.29 1.29 2.46
N LEU A 272 14.85 0.69 1.40
CA LEU A 272 14.92 -0.77 1.22
C LEU A 272 16.34 -1.18 0.83
N VAL A 273 16.92 -2.07 1.64
CA VAL A 273 18.24 -2.63 1.39
C VAL A 273 18.07 -3.87 0.51
N THR A 274 18.30 -3.73 -0.80
CA THR A 274 18.34 -4.88 -1.73
C THR A 274 19.79 -5.21 -2.10
N GLY A 275 20.08 -6.48 -2.40
CA GLY A 275 21.44 -6.94 -2.71
C GLY A 275 22.07 -6.25 -3.93
N TRP A 276 21.24 -5.79 -4.88
CA TRP A 276 21.69 -5.09 -6.10
C TRP A 276 22.38 -3.75 -5.79
N ILE A 277 21.81 -2.99 -4.84
CA ILE A 277 22.33 -1.70 -4.39
C ILE A 277 23.75 -1.84 -3.82
N PHE A 278 24.02 -2.89 -3.04
CA PHE A 278 25.37 -3.15 -2.54
C PHE A 278 26.36 -3.50 -3.66
N GLY A 279 25.91 -4.16 -4.72
CA GLY A 279 26.72 -4.43 -5.90
C GLY A 279 27.19 -3.13 -6.57
N CYS A 280 26.26 -2.21 -6.82
CA CYS A 280 26.57 -0.89 -7.37
C CYS A 280 27.50 -0.09 -6.46
N TRP A 281 27.26 -0.10 -5.15
CA TRP A 281 28.12 0.57 -4.17
C TRP A 281 29.52 -0.02 -4.09
N ARG A 282 29.66 -1.34 -4.11
CA ARG A 282 30.97 -2.01 -4.15
C ARG A 282 31.74 -1.61 -5.42
N SER A 283 31.08 -1.59 -6.58
CA SER A 283 31.71 -1.14 -7.83
C SER A 283 32.09 0.34 -7.80
N LEU A 284 31.23 1.22 -7.27
CA LEU A 284 31.51 2.64 -7.11
C LEU A 284 32.73 2.85 -6.20
N LEU A 285 32.76 2.22 -5.02
CA LEU A 285 33.85 2.30 -4.06
C LEU A 285 35.16 1.70 -4.61
N ALA A 286 35.10 0.60 -5.35
CA ALA A 286 36.26 0.01 -6.00
C ALA A 286 36.87 0.92 -7.08
N ASN A 287 36.04 1.72 -7.75
CA ASN A 287 36.52 2.73 -8.71
C ASN A 287 37.03 3.99 -8.01
N PHE A 288 36.38 4.43 -6.93
CA PHE A 288 36.85 5.57 -6.12
C PHE A 288 38.20 5.28 -5.46
N ARG A 289 38.39 4.10 -4.86
CA ARG A 289 39.68 3.70 -4.25
C ARG A 289 40.82 3.69 -5.26
N ARG A 290 40.57 3.18 -6.48
CA ARG A 290 41.57 3.15 -7.56
C ARG A 290 41.99 4.54 -8.06
N ARG A 291 41.16 5.57 -7.87
CA ARG A 291 41.45 6.95 -8.29
C ARG A 291 42.03 7.83 -7.18
N LEU A 292 41.90 7.43 -5.92
CA LEU A 292 42.41 8.16 -4.74
C LEU A 292 43.67 7.53 -4.13
N SER A 293 44.05 6.32 -4.57
CA SER A 293 45.37 5.76 -4.32
C SER A 293 46.41 6.52 -5.16
N PHE A 294 46.95 7.60 -4.59
CA PHE A 294 48.26 8.15 -4.95
C PHE A 294 49.37 7.22 -4.47
#